data_AF-A0A817N643-F1
#
_entry.id   AF-A0A817N643-F1
#
_cell.length_a   1.000
_cell.length_b   1.000
_cell.length_c   1.000
_cell.angle_alpha   90.00
_cell.angle_beta   90.00
_cell.angle_gamma   90.00
#
_symmetry.space_group_name_H-M   'P 1'
#
loop_
_entity.id
_entity.type
_entity.pdbx_description
1 polymer ?
#
loop_
_entity_poly.entity_id
_entity_poly.type
_entity_poly.pdbx_seq_one_letter_code
_entity_poly.pdbx_strand_id
1 'polypeptide(L)'
;MNILMDHTGDIELTWYLTLVRELVHARYGTLLIYKDIIMSVFRQCIRIIHRHSYETIARAAKYLLQSLTQLHAIYHLLSDENIDESFADFVPIRGWGQHDDFDQFQVQFHFPTTNEIDFACEFVNTFIYDELQLQNENCLILSNAERLRSLTVIYYIAAGCLHMVPNIKDDLVTD
;
A
#
# COMPACT_ATOMS: atom_id res chain seq x y z
N MET A 1 -26.05 -21.79 -25.70
CA MET A 1 -25.19 -20.60 -25.91
C MET A 1 -24.04 -20.72 -24.92
N ASN A 2 -22.91 -21.23 -25.38
CA ASN A 2 -21.69 -21.46 -24.60
C ASN A 2 -20.89 -20.17 -24.54
N ILE A 3 -20.78 -19.53 -23.37
CA ILE A 3 -19.66 -18.66 -22.99
C ILE A 3 -19.54 -18.77 -21.46
N LEU A 4 -18.32 -18.74 -20.93
CA LEU A 4 -17.91 -18.98 -19.54
C LEU A 4 -17.49 -20.42 -19.23
N MET A 5 -16.48 -20.86 -19.97
CA MET A 5 -15.44 -21.67 -19.34
C MET A 5 -14.79 -20.83 -18.24
N ASP A 6 -14.98 -21.33 -17.03
CA ASP A 6 -14.55 -20.92 -15.69
C ASP A 6 -13.01 -20.83 -15.49
N HIS A 7 -12.32 -20.13 -16.38
CA HIS A 7 -10.85 -19.91 -16.34
C HIS A 7 -10.44 -18.45 -16.57
N THR A 8 -11.40 -17.57 -16.86
CA THR A 8 -11.16 -16.15 -17.04
C THR A 8 -11.70 -15.47 -15.79
N GLY A 9 -10.83 -15.13 -14.84
CA GLY A 9 -11.25 -14.47 -13.60
C GLY A 9 -12.07 -13.20 -13.89
N ASP A 10 -12.89 -12.81 -12.93
CA ASP A 10 -13.76 -11.63 -13.04
C ASP A 10 -12.92 -10.38 -13.37
N ILE A 11 -13.10 -9.89 -14.60
CA ILE A 11 -12.36 -8.74 -15.15
C ILE A 11 -12.75 -7.48 -14.39
N GLU A 12 -14.03 -7.31 -14.06
CA GLU A 12 -14.53 -6.13 -13.34
C GLU A 12 -13.93 -6.09 -11.93
N LEU A 13 -13.98 -7.21 -11.21
CA LEU A 13 -13.35 -7.33 -9.89
C LEU A 13 -11.85 -7.01 -9.94
N THR A 14 -11.15 -7.54 -10.94
CA THR A 14 -9.72 -7.26 -11.13
C THR A 14 -9.44 -5.78 -11.37
N TRP A 15 -10.29 -5.10 -12.15
CA TRP A 15 -10.20 -3.66 -12.36
C TRP A 15 -10.42 -2.89 -11.07
N TYR A 16 -11.46 -3.22 -10.29
CA TYR A 16 -11.70 -2.58 -9.00
C TYR A 16 -10.55 -2.78 -8.02
N LEU A 17 -9.98 -3.99 -7.95
CA LEU A 17 -8.80 -4.26 -7.10
C LEU A 17 -7.57 -3.48 -7.55
N THR A 18 -7.40 -3.30 -8.86
CA THR A 18 -6.33 -2.47 -9.41
C THR A 18 -6.53 -1.00 -9.04
N LEU A 19 -7.76 -0.50 -9.09
CA LEU A 19 -8.08 0.85 -8.68
C LEU A 19 -7.83 1.05 -7.18
N VAL A 20 -8.24 0.10 -6.33
CA VAL A 20 -7.94 0.12 -4.89
C VAL A 20 -6.44 0.15 -4.64
N ARG A 21 -5.64 -0.64 -5.38
CA ARG A 21 -4.17 -0.62 -5.29
C ARG A 21 -3.60 0.77 -5.52
N GLU A 22 -4.09 1.48 -6.54
CA GLU A 22 -3.63 2.85 -6.82
C GLU A 22 -4.14 3.86 -5.79
N LEU A 23 -5.38 3.69 -5.30
CA LEU A 23 -5.93 4.57 -4.25
C LEU A 23 -5.16 4.45 -2.94
N VAL A 24 -4.77 3.24 -2.51
CA VAL A 24 -3.95 3.08 -1.30
C VAL A 24 -2.50 3.52 -1.50
N HIS A 25 -2.06 3.61 -2.75
CA HIS A 25 -0.79 4.23 -3.11
C HIS A 25 -0.86 5.76 -3.10
N ALA A 26 -2.08 6.34 -3.11
CA ALA A 26 -2.24 7.78 -2.96
C ALA A 26 -1.64 8.18 -1.60
N ARG A 27 -0.65 9.05 -1.70
CA ARG A 27 0.07 9.61 -0.55
C ARG A 27 -0.82 10.67 0.10
N TYR A 28 -0.40 11.31 1.19
CA TYR A 28 -1.21 12.21 2.03
C TYR A 28 -2.10 11.48 3.07
N GLY A 29 -2.21 12.08 4.27
CA GLY A 29 -2.92 11.54 5.45
C GLY A 29 -4.42 11.24 5.28
N THR A 30 -4.95 11.36 4.06
CA THR A 30 -6.31 11.01 3.66
C THR A 30 -6.64 9.53 3.88
N LEU A 31 -5.63 8.64 3.89
CA LEU A 31 -5.82 7.21 4.13
C LEU A 31 -6.46 6.91 5.50
N LEU A 32 -6.18 7.73 6.52
CA LEU A 32 -6.77 7.58 7.85
C LEU A 32 -8.29 7.81 7.84
N ILE A 33 -8.78 8.71 6.98
CA ILE A 33 -10.22 9.01 6.85
C ILE A 33 -10.98 7.79 6.34
N TYR A 34 -10.35 6.99 5.47
CA TYR A 34 -10.95 5.82 4.83
C TYR A 34 -10.55 4.49 5.48
N LYS A 35 -9.94 4.53 6.67
CA LYS A 35 -9.45 3.35 7.40
C LYS A 35 -10.46 2.19 7.42
N ASP A 36 -11.69 2.44 7.83
CA ASP A 36 -12.71 1.40 7.98
C ASP A 36 -13.10 0.76 6.64
N ILE A 37 -13.21 1.59 5.59
CA ILE A 37 -13.54 1.13 4.23
C ILE A 37 -12.38 0.27 3.70
N ILE A 38 -11.14 0.73 3.88
CA ILE A 38 -9.94 -0.01 3.47
C ILE A 38 -9.93 -1.37 4.17
N MET A 39 -10.06 -1.41 5.49
CA MET A 39 -10.09 -2.66 6.26
C MET A 39 -11.20 -3.61 5.78
N SER A 40 -12.39 -3.09 5.48
CA SER A 40 -13.51 -3.89 4.97
C SER A 40 -13.20 -4.53 3.62
N VAL A 41 -12.62 -3.77 2.68
CA VAL A 41 -12.24 -4.28 1.36
C VAL A 41 -11.20 -5.39 1.48
N PHE A 42 -10.15 -5.20 2.29
CA PHE A 42 -9.14 -6.23 2.51
C PHE A 42 -9.73 -7.49 3.16
N ARG A 43 -10.62 -7.35 4.16
CA ARG A 43 -11.31 -8.52 4.78
C ARG A 43 -12.06 -9.36 3.76
N GLN A 44 -12.70 -8.74 2.77
CA GLN A 44 -13.48 -9.45 1.76
C GLN A 44 -12.60 -10.06 0.65
N CYS A 45 -11.53 -9.37 0.26
CA CYS A 45 -10.78 -9.72 -0.95
C CYS A 45 -9.50 -10.53 -0.69
N ILE A 46 -8.96 -10.59 0.53
CA ILE A 46 -7.64 -11.18 0.78
C ILE A 46 -7.59 -12.70 0.56
N ARG A 47 -8.73 -13.39 0.66
CA ARG A 47 -8.83 -14.85 0.49
C ARG A 47 -9.20 -15.31 -0.92
N ILE A 48 -9.32 -14.40 -1.88
CA ILE A 48 -9.59 -14.73 -3.30
C ILE A 48 -8.54 -15.72 -3.82
N ILE A 49 -8.97 -16.76 -4.53
CA ILE A 49 -8.08 -17.83 -5.03
C ILE A 49 -7.51 -17.47 -6.42
N HIS A 50 -8.19 -16.62 -7.19
CA HIS A 50 -7.74 -16.23 -8.52
C HIS A 50 -6.39 -15.50 -8.46
N ARG A 51 -5.40 -16.04 -9.21
CA ARG A 51 -4.00 -15.65 -9.12
C ARG A 51 -3.75 -14.16 -9.22
N HIS A 52 -4.25 -13.57 -10.29
CA HIS A 52 -4.00 -12.17 -10.57
C HIS A 52 -4.69 -11.25 -9.54
N SER A 53 -5.86 -11.65 -9.05
CA SER A 53 -6.63 -10.89 -8.07
C SER A 53 -5.97 -10.90 -6.70
N TYR A 54 -5.53 -12.08 -6.21
CA TYR A 54 -4.84 -12.14 -4.92
C TYR A 54 -3.45 -11.47 -4.96
N GLU A 55 -2.73 -11.57 -6.08
CA GLU A 55 -1.45 -10.86 -6.24
C GLU A 55 -1.67 -9.33 -6.22
N THR A 56 -2.77 -8.87 -6.82
CA THR A 56 -3.11 -7.43 -6.86
C THR A 56 -3.50 -6.90 -5.49
N ILE A 57 -4.35 -7.61 -4.73
CA ILE A 57 -4.71 -7.18 -3.37
C ILE A 57 -3.51 -7.29 -2.42
N ALA A 58 -2.66 -8.32 -2.55
CA ALA A 58 -1.45 -8.44 -1.75
C ALA A 58 -0.49 -7.27 -2.02
N ARG A 59 -0.30 -6.87 -3.29
CA ARG A 59 0.45 -5.65 -3.64
C ARG A 59 -0.19 -4.38 -3.08
N ALA A 60 -1.52 -4.28 -3.10
CA ALA A 60 -2.22 -3.16 -2.47
C ALA A 60 -1.92 -3.09 -0.96
N ALA A 61 -1.88 -4.23 -0.25
CA ALA A 61 -1.50 -4.28 1.17
C ALA A 61 -0.08 -3.75 1.39
N LYS A 62 0.88 -4.16 0.54
CA LYS A 62 2.25 -3.62 0.58
C LYS A 62 2.25 -2.10 0.41
N TYR A 63 1.55 -1.58 -0.60
CA TYR A 63 1.54 -0.15 -0.87
C TYR A 63 0.85 0.65 0.22
N LEU A 64 -0.24 0.14 0.79
CA LEU A 64 -0.88 0.75 1.94
C LEU A 64 0.12 0.90 3.11
N LEU A 65 0.81 -0.18 3.46
CA LEU A 65 1.80 -0.18 4.55
C LEU A 65 2.97 0.76 4.25
N GLN A 66 3.46 0.79 3.02
CA GLN A 66 4.50 1.74 2.60
C GLN A 66 4.02 3.19 2.68
N SER A 67 2.80 3.49 2.20
CA SER A 67 2.23 4.84 2.29
C SER A 67 2.11 5.32 3.74
N LEU A 68 1.80 4.42 4.68
CA LEU A 68 1.65 4.74 6.10
C LEU A 68 2.99 4.86 6.86
N THR A 69 4.04 4.15 6.42
CA THR A 69 5.27 3.96 7.22
C THR A 69 6.54 4.52 6.58
N GLN A 70 6.50 4.87 5.29
CA GLN A 70 7.66 5.34 4.55
C GLN A 70 7.74 6.87 4.53
N LEU A 71 8.92 7.41 4.84
CA LEU A 71 9.25 8.81 4.61
C LEU A 71 9.33 9.08 3.11
N HIS A 72 8.59 10.09 2.63
CA HIS A 72 8.58 10.49 1.24
C HIS A 72 8.34 11.99 1.07
N ALA A 73 8.76 12.56 -0.05
CA ALA A 73 8.45 13.95 -0.40
C ALA A 73 6.98 14.06 -0.85
N ILE A 74 6.28 15.06 -0.31
CA ILE A 74 4.87 15.34 -0.52
C ILE A 74 4.68 16.12 -1.83
N TYR A 75 5.36 17.25 -1.94
CA TYR A 75 5.31 18.12 -3.10
C TYR A 75 6.63 18.06 -3.88
N HIS A 76 6.50 17.99 -5.20
CA HIS A 76 7.59 18.13 -6.17
C HIS A 76 7.42 19.41 -6.98
N LEU A 77 6.73 20.40 -6.40
CA LEU A 77 6.49 21.69 -7.01
C LEU A 77 7.84 22.41 -7.14
N LEU A 78 8.13 22.87 -8.36
CA LEU A 78 9.38 23.55 -8.69
C LEU A 78 9.40 25.00 -8.22
N SER A 79 8.25 25.54 -7.80
CA SER A 79 8.13 26.88 -7.23
C SER A 79 7.26 26.90 -5.99
N ASP A 80 7.59 27.80 -5.06
CA ASP A 80 6.83 28.14 -3.84
C ASP A 80 5.54 28.92 -4.16
N GLU A 81 5.24 29.17 -5.43
CA GLU A 81 4.09 29.96 -5.84
C GLU A 81 2.78 29.17 -5.64
N ASN A 82 1.90 29.70 -4.79
CA ASN A 82 0.60 29.11 -4.48
C ASN A 82 -0.23 28.92 -5.75
N ILE A 83 -0.25 27.71 -6.28
CA ILE A 83 -1.17 27.31 -7.37
C ILE A 83 -2.64 27.45 -6.94
N ASP A 84 -2.89 27.46 -5.61
CA ASP A 84 -4.20 27.65 -5.01
C ASP A 84 -4.62 29.13 -4.88
N GLU A 85 -3.75 30.09 -5.22
CA GLU A 85 -4.15 31.50 -5.29
C GLU A 85 -5.09 31.76 -6.47
N SER A 86 -6.02 32.69 -6.26
CA SER A 86 -6.96 33.09 -7.30
C SER A 86 -6.22 33.63 -8.51
N PHE A 87 -6.68 33.26 -9.72
CA PHE A 87 -6.17 33.80 -10.98
C PHE A 87 -6.24 35.34 -11.09
N ALA A 88 -6.99 35.99 -10.19
CA ALA A 88 -7.04 37.45 -10.07
C ALA A 88 -5.76 38.03 -9.44
N ASP A 89 -5.14 37.32 -8.51
CA ASP A 89 -3.99 37.77 -7.72
C ASP A 89 -2.68 37.21 -8.28
N PHE A 90 -2.72 36.03 -8.89
CA PHE A 90 -1.56 35.36 -9.46
C PHE A 90 -1.85 34.72 -10.83
N VAL A 91 -0.95 34.89 -11.80
CA VAL A 91 -1.07 34.29 -13.14
C VAL A 91 0.03 33.25 -13.32
N PRO A 92 -0.29 31.93 -13.23
CA PRO A 92 0.70 30.84 -13.21
C PRO A 92 1.65 30.79 -14.41
N ILE A 93 1.26 31.36 -15.55
CA ILE A 93 2.08 31.40 -16.77
C ILE A 93 3.33 32.29 -16.57
N ARG A 94 3.31 33.23 -15.61
CA ARG A 94 4.44 34.13 -15.35
C ARG A 94 5.64 33.43 -14.71
N GLY A 95 5.42 32.34 -13.97
CA GLY A 95 6.47 31.53 -13.34
C GLY A 95 7.04 30.41 -14.25
N TRP A 96 6.62 30.33 -15.52
CA TRP A 96 7.08 29.26 -16.41
C TRP A 96 8.57 29.39 -16.74
N GLY A 97 9.35 28.34 -16.42
CA GLY A 97 10.79 28.33 -16.66
C GLY A 97 11.58 29.18 -15.67
N GLN A 98 10.94 29.64 -14.59
CA GLN A 98 11.64 30.23 -13.47
C GLN A 98 12.53 29.17 -12.81
N HIS A 99 13.78 29.53 -12.55
CA HIS A 99 14.72 28.69 -11.83
C HIS A 99 14.76 29.22 -10.41
N ASP A 100 14.37 28.37 -9.46
CA ASP A 100 14.51 28.68 -8.06
C ASP A 100 15.87 28.20 -7.55
N ASP A 101 16.41 28.91 -6.58
CA ASP A 101 17.68 28.56 -5.95
C ASP A 101 17.49 27.30 -5.08
N PHE A 102 18.47 26.38 -5.10
CA PHE A 102 18.37 25.13 -4.32
C PHE A 102 18.23 25.40 -2.82
N ASP A 103 18.80 26.51 -2.34
CA ASP A 103 18.71 26.92 -0.94
C ASP A 103 17.32 27.46 -0.56
N GLN A 104 16.50 27.84 -1.53
CA GLN A 104 15.12 28.30 -1.34
C GLN A 104 14.10 27.16 -1.49
N PHE A 105 14.54 25.98 -1.93
CA PHE A 105 13.65 24.86 -2.22
C PHE A 105 13.09 24.21 -0.93
N GLN A 106 11.83 24.50 -0.60
CA GLN A 106 11.15 23.93 0.56
C GLN A 106 10.52 22.57 0.22
N VAL A 107 11.29 21.49 0.37
CA VAL A 107 10.72 20.13 0.25
C VAL A 107 9.92 19.79 1.49
N GLN A 108 8.61 19.65 1.32
CA GLN A 108 7.76 19.08 2.35
C GLN A 108 7.90 17.55 2.35
N PHE A 109 8.32 17.00 3.48
CA PHE A 109 8.40 15.55 3.70
C PHE A 109 7.24 15.07 4.55
N HIS A 110 6.70 13.90 4.20
CA HIS A 110 5.76 13.16 5.02
C HIS A 110 6.54 12.39 6.07
N PHE A 111 6.22 12.65 7.34
CA PHE A 111 6.69 11.86 8.46
C PHE A 111 5.54 11.00 8.97
N PRO A 112 5.71 9.66 9.07
CA PRO A 112 4.71 8.77 9.65
C PRO A 112 4.27 9.25 11.03
N THR A 113 2.98 9.52 11.17
CA THR A 113 2.37 9.91 12.43
C THR A 113 2.06 8.69 13.30
N THR A 114 1.88 8.89 14.61
CA THR A 114 1.52 7.79 15.53
C THR A 114 0.24 7.07 15.08
N ASN A 115 -0.77 7.83 14.60
CA ASN A 115 -2.03 7.25 14.11
C ASN A 115 -1.83 6.36 12.86
N GLU A 116 -0.91 6.73 11.96
CA GLU A 116 -0.59 5.94 10.77
C GLU A 116 0.16 4.65 11.12
N ILE A 117 1.09 4.75 12.07
CA ILE A 117 1.82 3.58 12.60
C ILE A 117 0.84 2.64 13.31
N ASP A 118 -0.05 3.16 14.15
CA ASP A 118 -1.07 2.37 14.84
C ASP A 118 -2.01 1.68 13.85
N PHE A 119 -2.41 2.37 12.78
CA PHE A 119 -3.20 1.77 11.72
C PHE A 119 -2.42 0.67 10.98
N ALA A 120 -1.16 0.89 10.64
CA ALA A 120 -0.33 -0.13 10.02
C ALA A 120 -0.19 -1.37 10.93
N CYS A 121 0.05 -1.18 12.23
CA CYS A 121 0.09 -2.26 13.22
C CYS A 121 -1.23 -3.04 13.28
N GLU A 122 -2.36 -2.35 13.33
CA GLU A 122 -3.70 -2.97 13.33
C GLU A 122 -3.93 -3.79 12.06
N PHE A 123 -3.57 -3.24 10.90
CA PHE A 123 -3.69 -3.93 9.61
C PHE A 123 -2.89 -5.23 9.61
N VAL A 124 -1.62 -5.17 10.01
CA VAL A 124 -0.73 -6.34 10.09
C VAL A 124 -1.32 -7.39 11.02
N ASN A 125 -1.70 -7.00 12.23
CA ASN A 125 -2.28 -7.92 13.22
C ASN A 125 -3.58 -8.57 12.71
N THR A 126 -4.37 -7.86 11.93
CA THR A 126 -5.64 -8.40 11.42
C THR A 126 -5.43 -9.45 10.34
N PHE A 127 -4.44 -9.27 9.45
CA PHE A 127 -4.33 -10.10 8.25
C PHE A 127 -3.18 -11.10 8.26
N ILE A 128 -2.07 -10.82 8.97
CA ILE A 128 -0.90 -11.69 8.95
C ILE A 128 -1.10 -12.94 9.82
N TYR A 129 -1.69 -12.80 11.01
CA TYR A 129 -1.81 -13.89 11.96
C TYR A 129 -2.75 -14.98 11.46
N ASP A 130 -3.89 -14.59 10.86
CA ASP A 130 -4.83 -15.51 10.23
C ASP A 130 -4.15 -16.38 9.15
N GLU A 131 -3.34 -15.76 8.29
CA GLU A 131 -2.65 -16.48 7.21
C GLU A 131 -1.49 -17.34 7.74
N LEU A 132 -0.77 -16.88 8.78
CA LEU A 132 0.27 -17.67 9.44
C LEU A 132 -0.30 -18.90 10.15
N GLN A 133 -1.44 -18.76 10.84
CA GLN A 133 -2.12 -19.88 11.47
C GLN A 133 -2.61 -20.89 10.44
N LEU A 134 -3.17 -20.39 9.33
CA LEU A 134 -3.59 -21.23 8.20
C LEU A 134 -2.42 -22.04 7.63
N GLN A 135 -1.22 -21.46 7.52
CA GLN A 135 -0.01 -22.18 7.09
C GLN A 135 0.49 -23.18 8.14
N ASN A 136 0.52 -22.83 9.42
CA ASN A 136 1.07 -23.70 10.46
C ASN A 136 0.20 -24.93 10.73
N GLU A 137 -1.13 -24.76 10.81
CA GLU A 137 -2.05 -25.82 11.22
C GLU A 137 -2.52 -26.66 10.03
N ASN A 138 -2.73 -26.04 8.86
CA ASN A 138 -3.36 -26.68 7.71
C ASN A 138 -2.42 -26.92 6.52
N CYS A 139 -1.09 -26.82 6.71
CA CYS A 139 -0.10 -27.00 5.65
C CYS A 139 -0.32 -28.26 4.79
N LEU A 140 -0.73 -29.36 5.43
CA LEU A 140 -0.95 -30.65 4.77
C LEU A 140 -2.31 -30.79 4.10
N ILE A 141 -3.30 -29.96 4.47
CA ILE A 141 -4.69 -30.03 4.01
C ILE A 141 -4.93 -29.08 2.84
N LEU A 142 -4.24 -27.93 2.82
CA LEU A 142 -4.42 -26.90 1.81
C LEU A 142 -3.96 -27.34 0.42
N SER A 143 -4.65 -26.88 -0.62
CA SER A 143 -4.18 -27.01 -2.00
C SER A 143 -2.92 -26.17 -2.25
N ASN A 144 -2.14 -26.54 -3.27
CA ASN A 144 -0.95 -25.75 -3.66
C ASN A 144 -1.30 -24.28 -4.01
N ALA A 145 -2.49 -24.04 -4.59
CA ALA A 145 -2.96 -22.70 -4.93
C ALA A 145 -3.24 -21.86 -3.69
N GLU A 146 -3.89 -22.43 -2.67
CA GLU A 146 -4.17 -21.73 -1.41
C GLU A 146 -2.90 -21.46 -0.61
N ARG A 147 -1.95 -22.41 -0.60
CA ARG A 147 -0.64 -22.21 0.03
C ARG A 147 0.11 -21.06 -0.64
N LEU A 148 0.14 -21.04 -1.97
CA LEU A 148 0.80 -19.98 -2.73
C LEU A 148 0.14 -18.62 -2.47
N ARG A 149 -1.21 -18.55 -2.47
CA ARG A 149 -1.96 -17.33 -2.15
C ARG A 149 -1.56 -16.80 -0.78
N SER A 150 -1.66 -17.65 0.24
CA SER A 150 -1.40 -17.29 1.63
C SER A 150 0.06 -16.84 1.84
N LEU A 151 1.04 -17.57 1.29
CA LEU A 151 2.45 -17.14 1.29
C LEU A 151 2.67 -15.81 0.56
N THR A 152 1.96 -15.59 -0.54
CA THR A 152 2.04 -14.32 -1.28
C THR A 152 1.55 -13.16 -0.43
N VAL A 153 0.41 -13.33 0.25
CA VAL A 153 -0.13 -12.32 1.17
C VAL A 153 0.86 -12.01 2.30
N ILE A 154 1.37 -13.05 2.97
CA ILE A 154 2.36 -12.92 4.05
C ILE A 154 3.60 -12.15 3.53
N TYR A 155 4.12 -12.54 2.37
CA TYR A 155 5.30 -11.90 1.77
C TYR A 155 5.08 -10.40 1.52
N TYR A 156 3.97 -10.01 0.88
CA TYR A 156 3.74 -8.61 0.56
C TYR A 156 3.45 -7.75 1.80
N ILE A 157 2.73 -8.30 2.79
CA ILE A 157 2.53 -7.62 4.08
C ILE A 157 3.87 -7.42 4.78
N ALA A 158 4.68 -8.47 4.91
CA ALA A 158 6.01 -8.38 5.53
C ALA A 158 6.92 -7.39 4.80
N ALA A 159 6.91 -7.40 3.46
CA ALA A 159 7.67 -6.44 2.66
C ALA A 159 7.19 -4.98 2.83
N GLY A 160 5.90 -4.77 3.10
CA GLY A 160 5.34 -3.45 3.40
C GLY A 160 5.75 -2.94 4.79
N CYS A 161 5.96 -3.84 5.75
CA CYS A 161 6.34 -3.52 7.13
C CYS A 161 7.82 -3.28 7.35
N LEU A 162 8.66 -3.32 6.30
CA LEU A 162 10.11 -3.29 6.43
C LEU A 162 10.62 -2.07 7.22
N HIS A 163 9.92 -0.94 7.14
CA HIS A 163 10.27 0.29 7.86
C HIS A 163 9.84 0.29 9.34
N MET A 164 8.97 -0.62 9.75
CA MET A 164 8.48 -0.76 11.13
C MET A 164 9.29 -1.77 11.95
N VAL A 165 9.92 -2.74 11.28
CA VAL A 165 10.59 -3.86 11.95
C VAL A 165 12.08 -3.53 12.12
N PRO A 166 12.66 -3.67 13.33
CA PRO A 166 14.08 -3.50 13.51
C PRO A 166 14.84 -4.55 12.70
N ASN A 167 16.04 -4.19 12.23
CA ASN A 167 16.89 -5.16 11.55
C ASN A 167 17.17 -6.35 12.47
N ILE A 168 17.06 -7.57 11.95
CA ILE A 168 17.35 -8.78 12.70
C ILE A 168 18.84 -8.70 13.05
N LYS A 169 19.13 -8.57 14.35
CA LYS A 169 20.49 -8.68 14.83
C LYS A 169 20.86 -10.15 14.75
N ASP A 170 21.79 -10.49 13.87
CA ASP A 170 22.54 -11.72 14.03
C ASP A 170 23.29 -11.59 15.35
N ASP A 171 22.85 -12.31 16.38
CA ASP A 171 23.73 -12.59 17.50
C ASP A 171 24.92 -13.32 16.88
N LEU A 172 26.05 -12.60 16.83
CA LEU A 172 27.32 -13.07 16.29
C LEU A 172 27.51 -14.53 16.69
N VAL A 173 27.47 -15.42 15.70
CA VAL A 173 27.98 -16.77 15.84
C VAL A 173 29.47 -16.62 16.08
N THR A 174 29.86 -16.41 17.34
CA THR A 174 31.24 -16.54 17.79
C THR A 174 31.52 -18.03 17.87
N ASP A 175 32.31 -18.50 16.90
CA ASP A 175 33.05 -19.77 16.96
C ASP A 175 33.91 -19.86 18.23
#